data_AF-A0A838YA02-F1
#
_entry.id   AF-A0A838YA02-F1
#
_cell.length_a   1.000
_cell.length_b   1.000
_cell.length_c   1.000
_cell.angle_alpha   90.00
_cell.angle_beta   90.00
_cell.angle_gamma   90.00
#
_symmetry.space_group_name_H-M   'P 1'
#
loop_
_entity.id
_entity.type
_entity.pdbx_description
1 polymer ?
#
loop_
_entity_poly.entity_id
_entity_poly.type
_entity_poly.pdbx_seq_one_letter_code
_entity_poly.pdbx_strand_id
1 'polypeptide(L)'
;MKNNQTRNNSSGFTLIELLTVITILAILMGMAMAIISFAQGKAAEDKTKGAMSAIKAGLERYKVRNGEYPEPMENNGMGTSGAIALYQALLDDGDDEIFGGPNNPSDGRPGEEILVDLLGKGLVGDDGDGIYYLKDGYDRPFMYQVYDPENPDGTNQTTYDLWSYGTDKERNKTNKTSEPKWIKNW
;
A
#
# COMPACT_ATOMS: atom_id res chain seq x y z
N MET A 1 -9.14 -76.46 28.69
CA MET A 1 -8.82 -75.02 28.82
C MET A 1 -9.52 -74.27 27.69
N LYS A 2 -10.47 -73.38 27.98
CA LYS A 2 -11.22 -72.62 26.96
C LYS A 2 -10.51 -71.28 26.71
N ASN A 3 -9.96 -71.09 25.52
CA ASN A 3 -9.34 -69.82 25.10
C ASN A 3 -10.42 -68.84 24.61
N ASN A 4 -10.69 -67.80 25.41
CA ASN A 4 -11.50 -66.66 24.99
C ASN A 4 -10.66 -65.72 24.12
N GLN A 5 -10.79 -65.86 22.81
CA GLN A 5 -10.28 -64.90 21.83
C GLN A 5 -11.24 -63.71 21.77
N THR A 6 -10.89 -62.59 22.40
CA THR A 6 -11.61 -61.31 22.27
C THR A 6 -11.44 -60.79 20.85
N ARG A 7 -12.51 -60.82 20.05
CA ARG A 7 -12.52 -60.22 18.70
C ARG A 7 -12.41 -58.70 18.84
N ASN A 8 -11.26 -58.15 18.49
CA ASN A 8 -11.12 -56.71 18.25
C ASN A 8 -11.87 -56.37 16.96
N ASN A 9 -13.06 -55.79 17.08
CA ASN A 9 -13.76 -55.16 15.97
C ASN A 9 -13.04 -53.85 15.63
N SER A 10 -12.08 -53.90 14.72
CA SER A 10 -11.56 -52.70 14.07
C SER A 10 -12.62 -52.18 13.09
N SER A 11 -13.37 -51.16 13.50
CA SER A 11 -14.30 -50.43 12.64
C SER A 11 -13.52 -49.61 11.62
N GLY A 12 -13.65 -49.93 10.34
CA GLY A 12 -13.12 -49.14 9.24
C GLY A 12 -14.06 -47.98 8.88
N PHE A 13 -13.49 -46.86 8.43
CA PHE A 13 -14.26 -45.75 7.86
C PHE A 13 -14.97 -46.18 6.57
N THR A 14 -16.22 -45.72 6.42
CA THR A 14 -16.99 -45.94 5.19
C THR A 14 -16.65 -44.89 4.12
N LEU A 15 -16.84 -45.23 2.85
CA LEU A 15 -16.68 -44.27 1.75
C LEU A 15 -17.62 -43.07 1.89
N ILE A 16 -18.82 -43.29 2.44
CA ILE A 16 -19.78 -42.21 2.65
C ILE A 16 -19.31 -41.24 3.74
N GLU A 17 -18.69 -41.73 4.82
CA GLU A 17 -18.11 -40.85 5.86
C GLU A 17 -16.96 -40.01 5.32
N LEU A 18 -16.10 -40.58 4.47
CA LEU A 18 -15.04 -39.79 3.83
C LEU A 18 -15.63 -38.74 2.88
N LEU A 19 -16.64 -39.12 2.09
CA LEU A 19 -17.28 -38.24 1.11
C LEU A 19 -18.04 -37.08 1.77
N THR A 20 -18.72 -37.33 2.90
CA THR A 20 -19.40 -36.26 3.65
C THR A 20 -18.39 -35.29 4.25
N VAL A 21 -17.27 -35.77 4.80
CA VAL A 21 -16.22 -34.92 5.37
C VAL A 21 -15.61 -34.00 4.32
N ILE A 22 -15.19 -34.52 3.16
CA ILE A 22 -14.60 -33.68 2.11
C ILE A 22 -15.62 -32.68 1.55
N THR A 23 -16.90 -33.05 1.47
CA THR A 23 -17.97 -32.14 1.05
C THR A 23 -18.13 -30.98 2.04
N ILE A 24 -18.15 -31.27 3.34
CA ILE A 24 -18.23 -30.24 4.38
C ILE A 24 -16.99 -29.34 4.33
N LEU A 25 -15.79 -29.91 4.17
CA LEU A 25 -14.55 -29.13 4.03
C LEU A 25 -14.59 -28.21 2.81
N ALA A 26 -15.09 -28.68 1.66
CA ALA A 26 -15.21 -27.86 0.46
C ALA A 26 -16.12 -26.63 0.67
N ILE A 27 -17.26 -26.82 1.34
CA ILE A 27 -18.19 -25.73 1.66
C ILE A 27 -17.52 -24.71 2.61
N LEU A 28 -16.86 -25.20 3.67
CA LEU A 28 -16.18 -24.33 4.63
C LEU A 28 -15.04 -23.53 3.98
N MET A 29 -14.25 -24.17 3.10
CA MET A 29 -13.18 -23.49 2.36
C MET A 29 -13.74 -22.38 1.47
N GLY A 30 -14.84 -22.61 0.75
CA GLY A 30 -15.48 -21.59 -0.08
C GLY A 30 -15.92 -20.36 0.72
N MET A 31 -16.56 -20.57 1.88
CA MET A 31 -16.96 -19.47 2.77
C MET A 31 -15.77 -18.73 3.37
N ALA A 32 -14.74 -19.47 3.80
CA ALA A 32 -13.54 -18.89 4.39
C ALA A 32 -12.83 -17.92 3.42
N MET A 33 -12.68 -18.31 2.15
CA MET A 33 -12.06 -17.45 1.13
C MET A 33 -12.80 -16.11 0.95
N ALA A 34 -14.13 -16.12 0.92
CA ALA A 34 -14.93 -14.91 0.78
C ALA A 34 -14.73 -13.94 1.96
N ILE A 35 -14.70 -14.47 3.19
CA ILE A 35 -14.48 -13.67 4.41
C ILE A 35 -13.08 -13.07 4.42
N ILE A 36 -12.06 -13.86 4.06
CA ILE A 36 -10.66 -13.39 4.01
C ILE A 36 -10.51 -12.24 3.01
N SER A 37 -11.08 -12.38 1.81
CA SER A 37 -11.02 -11.33 0.78
C SER A 37 -11.65 -10.01 1.26
N PHE A 38 -12.81 -10.09 1.93
CA PHE A 38 -13.47 -8.91 2.48
C PHE A 38 -12.64 -8.25 3.60
N ALA A 39 -12.13 -9.07 4.52
CA ALA A 39 -11.30 -8.60 5.63
C ALA A 39 -10.00 -7.94 5.15
N GLN A 40 -9.32 -8.52 4.15
CA GLN A 40 -8.12 -7.95 3.53
C GLN A 40 -8.42 -6.60 2.87
N GLY A 41 -9.52 -6.50 2.11
CA GLY A 41 -9.92 -5.24 1.49
C GLY A 41 -10.19 -4.13 2.51
N LYS A 42 -10.78 -4.49 3.66
CA LYS A 42 -11.03 -3.54 4.75
C LYS A 42 -9.74 -3.14 5.48
N ALA A 43 -8.87 -4.10 5.77
CA ALA A 43 -7.57 -3.82 6.38
C ALA A 43 -6.69 -2.93 5.49
N ALA A 44 -6.70 -3.16 4.18
CA ALA A 44 -6.01 -2.32 3.19
C ALA A 44 -6.53 -0.88 3.18
N GLU A 45 -7.85 -0.68 3.25
CA GLU A 45 -8.45 0.65 3.38
C GLU A 45 -7.97 1.36 4.65
N ASP A 46 -8.05 0.69 5.79
CA ASP A 46 -7.70 1.27 7.08
C ASP A 46 -6.20 1.59 7.15
N LYS A 47 -5.36 0.71 6.60
CA LYS A 47 -3.92 0.95 6.41
C LYS A 47 -3.64 2.16 5.54
N THR A 48 -4.36 2.32 4.43
CA THR A 48 -4.23 3.47 3.51
C THR A 48 -4.60 4.78 4.21
N LYS A 49 -5.69 4.80 4.98
CA LYS A 49 -6.13 5.98 5.74
C LYS A 49 -5.12 6.37 6.82
N GLY A 50 -4.57 5.38 7.53
CA GLY A 50 -3.51 5.59 8.51
C GLY A 50 -2.22 6.11 7.89
N ALA A 51 -1.82 5.54 6.75
CA ALA A 51 -0.67 5.97 5.96
C ALA A 51 -0.81 7.42 5.50
N MET A 52 -1.94 7.82 4.93
CA MET A 52 -2.20 9.21 4.54
C MET A 52 -2.04 10.19 5.71
N SER A 53 -2.47 9.81 6.92
CA SER A 53 -2.29 10.64 8.10
C SER A 53 -0.84 10.77 8.53
N ALA A 54 -0.05 9.70 8.38
CA ALA A 54 1.37 9.69 8.69
C ALA A 54 2.16 10.52 7.66
N ILE A 55 1.87 10.32 6.37
CA ILE A 55 2.46 11.08 5.26
C ILE A 55 2.16 12.58 5.43
N LYS A 56 0.91 12.96 5.75
CA LYS A 56 0.56 14.33 6.11
C LYS A 56 1.52 14.91 7.16
N ALA A 57 1.64 14.23 8.30
CA ALA A 57 2.45 14.74 9.39
C ALA A 57 3.93 14.85 9.00
N GLY A 58 4.41 13.95 8.15
CA GLY A 58 5.75 14.01 7.57
C GLY A 58 5.96 15.20 6.65
N LEU A 59 5.01 15.45 5.73
CA LEU A 59 5.07 16.56 4.80
C LEU A 59 5.05 17.92 5.50
N GLU A 60 4.25 18.08 6.56
CA GLU A 60 4.27 19.30 7.38
C GLU A 60 5.66 19.52 8.03
N ARG A 61 6.29 18.45 8.53
CA ARG A 61 7.65 18.52 9.09
C ARG A 61 8.69 18.84 8.02
N TYR A 62 8.55 18.25 6.84
CA TYR A 62 9.42 18.51 5.70
C TYR A 62 9.35 19.97 5.30
N LYS A 63 8.14 20.54 5.16
CA LYS A 63 7.94 21.96 4.85
C LYS A 63 8.55 22.87 5.92
N VAL A 64 8.45 22.51 7.20
CA VAL A 64 9.11 23.28 8.27
C VAL A 64 10.63 23.26 8.14
N ARG A 65 11.23 22.14 7.70
CA ARG A 65 12.68 21.99 7.51
C ARG A 65 13.18 22.70 6.24
N ASN A 66 12.48 22.54 5.13
CA ASN A 66 12.94 22.91 3.79
C ASN A 66 12.25 24.16 3.21
N GLY A 67 11.22 24.68 3.88
CA GLY A 67 10.42 25.83 3.44
C GLY A 67 9.28 25.47 2.48
N GLU A 68 9.43 24.39 1.72
CA GLU A 68 8.49 23.95 0.69
C GLU A 68 8.19 22.44 0.83
N TYR A 69 7.12 21.99 0.18
CA TYR A 69 6.83 20.56 0.06
C TYR A 69 7.78 19.93 -0.98
N PRO A 70 8.13 18.64 -0.86
CA PRO A 70 9.03 18.01 -1.82
C PRO A 70 8.38 18.00 -3.20
N GLU A 71 8.93 18.74 -4.16
CA GLU A 71 8.44 18.72 -5.53
C GLU A 71 9.05 17.50 -6.25
N PRO A 72 8.25 16.59 -6.84
CA PRO A 72 8.81 15.47 -7.60
C PRO A 72 9.50 15.96 -8.88
N MET A 73 10.56 15.28 -9.34
CA MET A 73 11.17 15.53 -10.65
C MET A 73 10.13 15.56 -11.78
N GLU A 74 9.21 14.60 -11.78
CA GLU A 74 8.02 14.61 -12.64
C GLU A 74 6.76 15.00 -11.85
N ASN A 75 6.46 16.30 -11.75
CA ASN A 75 5.31 16.84 -11.03
C ASN A 75 3.99 16.83 -11.84
N ASN A 76 3.67 15.72 -12.51
CA ASN A 76 2.46 15.58 -13.35
C ASN A 76 1.31 14.81 -12.64
N GLY A 77 1.57 14.33 -11.42
CA GLY A 77 0.64 13.50 -10.65
C GLY A 77 0.37 12.14 -11.30
N MET A 78 1.30 11.63 -12.10
CA MET A 78 1.22 10.34 -12.78
C MET A 78 2.49 9.53 -12.47
N GLY A 79 2.39 8.21 -12.63
CA GLY A 79 3.53 7.32 -12.40
C GLY A 79 3.93 7.21 -10.93
N THR A 80 5.21 6.92 -10.71
CA THR A 80 5.75 6.61 -9.38
C THR A 80 6.61 7.74 -8.82
N SER A 81 6.97 8.75 -9.62
CA SER A 81 7.82 9.88 -9.20
C SER A 81 7.34 10.55 -7.92
N GLY A 82 6.05 10.87 -7.82
CA GLY A 82 5.48 11.41 -6.59
C GLY A 82 5.62 10.47 -5.38
N ALA A 83 5.49 9.17 -5.58
CA ALA A 83 5.64 8.16 -4.53
C ALA A 83 7.10 7.99 -4.07
N ILE A 84 8.04 8.11 -5.00
CA ILE A 84 9.49 8.06 -4.76
C ILE A 84 9.92 9.34 -4.04
N ALA A 85 9.51 10.52 -4.52
CA ALA A 85 9.78 11.80 -3.87
C ALA A 85 9.28 11.81 -2.42
N LEU A 86 8.10 11.25 -2.14
CA LEU A 86 7.61 11.08 -0.77
C LEU A 86 8.47 10.12 0.06
N TYR A 87 8.96 9.04 -0.54
CA TYR A 87 9.84 8.09 0.15
C TYR A 87 11.13 8.78 0.57
N GLN A 88 11.82 9.39 -0.40
CA GLN A 88 13.06 10.11 -0.21
C GLN A 88 12.91 11.23 0.83
N ALA A 89 11.89 12.06 0.69
CA ALA A 89 11.63 13.20 1.57
C ALA A 89 11.31 12.78 3.02
N LEU A 90 10.59 11.68 3.23
CA LEU A 90 10.09 11.30 4.57
C LEU A 90 11.00 10.31 5.31
N LEU A 91 11.75 9.49 4.58
CA LEU A 91 12.69 8.54 5.15
C LEU A 91 14.14 9.01 5.09
N ASP A 92 14.40 10.18 4.50
CA ASP A 92 15.75 10.75 4.40
C ASP A 92 16.71 9.82 3.64
N ASP A 93 16.23 9.18 2.58
CA ASP A 93 16.99 8.24 1.76
C ASP A 93 17.01 8.66 0.30
N GLY A 94 18.03 9.43 -0.08
CA GLY A 94 18.16 10.03 -1.40
C GLY A 94 17.34 11.31 -1.58
N ASP A 95 17.59 11.98 -2.70
CA ASP A 95 16.92 13.21 -3.13
C ASP A 95 16.92 13.39 -4.66
N ASP A 96 17.31 12.36 -5.43
CA ASP A 96 17.38 12.39 -6.89
C ASP A 96 16.02 12.46 -7.58
N GLU A 97 14.94 12.23 -6.84
CA GLU A 97 13.57 12.42 -7.34
C GLU A 97 12.86 13.63 -6.71
N ILE A 98 13.62 14.49 -6.02
CA ILE A 98 13.15 15.76 -5.46
C ILE A 98 13.78 16.93 -6.21
N PHE A 99 12.94 17.82 -6.74
CA PHE A 99 13.36 19.01 -7.45
C PHE A 99 14.19 19.96 -6.58
N GLY A 100 15.32 20.39 -7.13
CA GLY A 100 16.30 21.24 -6.44
C GLY A 100 17.22 20.50 -5.46
N GLY A 101 17.09 19.17 -5.33
CA GLY A 101 17.95 18.33 -4.50
C GLY A 101 19.38 18.17 -5.05
N PRO A 102 20.35 17.76 -4.20
CA PRO A 102 21.71 17.39 -4.61
C PRO A 102 21.84 16.23 -5.63
N ASN A 103 20.76 15.52 -5.96
CA ASN A 103 20.70 14.34 -6.83
C ASN A 103 21.44 13.11 -6.27
N ASN A 104 21.26 12.84 -4.98
CA ASN A 104 21.73 11.64 -4.32
C ASN A 104 20.72 10.49 -4.57
N PRO A 105 21.13 9.36 -5.15
CA PRO A 105 20.25 8.22 -5.31
C PRO A 105 19.92 7.56 -3.96
N SER A 106 18.70 7.05 -3.84
CA SER A 106 18.28 6.19 -2.72
C SER A 106 19.08 4.89 -2.69
N ASP A 107 19.43 4.41 -1.49
CA ASP A 107 20.07 3.10 -1.27
C ASP A 107 19.11 2.06 -0.63
N GLY A 108 17.87 2.45 -0.38
CA GLY A 108 16.81 1.65 0.23
C GLY A 108 16.80 1.69 1.75
N ARG A 109 17.70 2.47 2.37
CA ARG A 109 17.86 2.52 3.83
C ARG A 109 17.49 3.90 4.32
N PRO A 110 16.57 3.99 5.30
CA PRO A 110 16.25 5.28 5.90
C PRO A 110 17.51 5.96 6.46
N GLY A 111 17.64 7.26 6.19
CA GLY A 111 18.75 8.09 6.67
C GLY A 111 18.70 8.39 8.16
N GLU A 112 19.52 9.34 8.59
CA GLU A 112 19.61 9.71 10.00
C GLU A 112 18.46 10.64 10.43
N GLU A 113 17.92 11.43 9.50
CA GLU A 113 16.93 12.48 9.80
C GLU A 113 15.50 12.13 9.36
N ILE A 114 15.09 10.87 9.54
CA ILE A 114 13.75 10.35 9.23
C ILE A 114 12.66 11.24 9.84
N LEU A 115 11.74 11.69 9.00
CA LEU A 115 10.59 12.48 9.43
C LEU A 115 9.45 11.61 9.96
N VAL A 116 9.24 10.44 9.35
CA VAL A 116 8.19 9.49 9.71
C VAL A 116 8.66 8.07 9.44
N ASP A 117 8.56 7.20 10.45
CA ASP A 117 8.76 5.76 10.24
C ASP A 117 7.59 5.17 9.43
N LEU A 118 7.83 5.00 8.13
CA LEU A 118 6.93 4.38 7.16
C LEU A 118 7.40 2.96 6.79
N LEU A 119 8.69 2.67 6.96
CA LEU A 119 9.28 1.36 6.74
C LEU A 119 8.74 0.34 7.76
N GLY A 120 8.78 0.67 9.05
CA GLY A 120 8.23 -0.16 10.12
C GLY A 120 6.71 -0.35 10.03
N LYS A 121 6.03 0.52 9.27
CA LYS A 121 4.60 0.41 8.98
C LYS A 121 4.27 -0.43 7.75
N GLY A 122 5.29 -0.94 7.06
CA GLY A 122 5.15 -1.72 5.83
C GLY A 122 4.50 -0.90 4.70
N LEU A 123 4.82 0.39 4.62
CA LEU A 123 4.31 1.33 3.61
C LEU A 123 5.36 1.66 2.54
N VAL A 124 6.49 0.95 2.53
CA VAL A 124 7.53 1.07 1.52
C VAL A 124 7.41 -0.11 0.55
N GLY A 125 7.35 0.20 -0.73
CA GLY A 125 7.48 -0.75 -1.84
C GLY A 125 8.88 -0.67 -2.45
N ASP A 126 9.22 -1.73 -3.18
CA ASP A 126 10.45 -1.92 -3.93
C ASP A 126 10.04 -2.54 -5.27
N ASP A 127 10.52 -2.00 -6.39
CA ASP A 127 10.24 -2.52 -7.73
C ASP A 127 11.18 -3.66 -8.15
N GLY A 128 12.24 -3.90 -7.39
CA GLY A 128 13.27 -4.92 -7.64
C GLY A 128 14.48 -4.41 -8.43
N ASP A 129 14.43 -3.20 -8.97
CA ASP A 129 15.53 -2.53 -9.69
C ASP A 129 16.21 -1.46 -8.81
N GLY A 130 15.91 -1.45 -7.51
CA GLY A 130 16.46 -0.51 -6.54
C GLY A 130 15.66 0.79 -6.42
N ILE A 131 14.44 0.83 -6.95
CA ILE A 131 13.54 1.98 -6.78
C ILE A 131 12.60 1.72 -5.61
N TYR A 132 12.71 2.59 -4.60
CA TYR A 132 11.87 2.53 -3.41
C TYR A 132 10.83 3.64 -3.44
N TYR A 133 9.61 3.31 -3.04
CA TYR A 133 8.48 4.23 -3.13
C TYR A 133 7.47 3.99 -2.01
N LEU A 134 6.71 5.03 -1.65
CA LEU A 134 5.60 4.85 -0.72
C LEU A 134 4.42 4.17 -1.40
N LYS A 135 3.88 3.14 -0.74
CA LYS A 135 2.71 2.39 -1.21
C LYS A 135 1.53 2.46 -0.24
N ASP A 136 0.33 2.39 -0.81
CA ASP A 136 -0.93 2.28 -0.10
C ASP A 136 -1.14 0.87 0.50
N GLY A 137 -2.26 0.70 1.21
CA GLY A 137 -2.59 -0.60 1.80
C GLY A 137 -2.96 -1.69 0.79
N TYR A 138 -3.06 -1.36 -0.49
CA TYR A 138 -3.32 -2.28 -1.61
C TYR A 138 -2.04 -2.60 -2.39
N ASP A 139 -0.87 -2.28 -1.84
CA ASP A 139 0.45 -2.49 -2.41
C ASP A 139 0.70 -1.72 -3.72
N ARG A 140 0.09 -0.55 -3.89
CA ARG A 140 0.31 0.32 -5.06
C ARG A 140 0.89 1.66 -4.65
N PRO A 141 1.64 2.36 -5.53
CA PRO A 141 2.20 3.66 -5.20
C PRO A 141 1.13 4.65 -4.71
N PHE A 142 1.48 5.44 -3.69
CA PHE A 142 0.74 6.65 -3.41
C PHE A 142 0.91 7.65 -4.54
N MET A 143 -0.13 8.40 -4.83
CA MET A 143 -0.05 9.44 -5.84
C MET A 143 0.10 10.78 -5.14
N TYR A 144 1.02 11.58 -5.65
CA TYR A 144 1.41 12.83 -5.03
C TYR A 144 1.85 13.82 -6.11
N GLN A 145 1.41 15.08 -5.96
CA GLN A 145 1.86 16.20 -6.79
C GLN A 145 1.80 17.47 -5.94
N VAL A 146 2.64 18.44 -6.25
CA VAL A 146 2.53 19.82 -5.74
C VAL A 146 1.89 20.71 -6.80
N TYR A 147 1.81 22.01 -6.55
CA TYR A 147 1.30 22.96 -7.54
C TYR A 147 2.03 22.82 -8.88
N ASP A 148 1.26 22.64 -9.95
CA ASP A 148 1.76 22.57 -11.33
C ASP A 148 1.37 23.86 -12.07
N PRO A 149 2.33 24.73 -12.45
CA PRO A 149 2.04 25.97 -13.16
C PRO A 149 1.50 25.74 -14.58
N GLU A 150 1.73 24.58 -15.19
CA GLU A 150 1.19 24.23 -16.52
C GLU A 150 -0.29 23.82 -16.44
N ASN A 151 -0.75 23.37 -15.26
CA ASN A 151 -2.13 22.96 -15.00
C ASN A 151 -2.65 23.48 -13.64
N PRO A 152 -2.80 24.80 -13.47
CA PRO A 152 -3.07 25.43 -12.18
C PRO A 152 -4.47 25.15 -11.62
N ASP A 153 -5.44 24.80 -12.48
CA ASP A 153 -6.81 24.46 -12.08
C ASP A 153 -6.94 22.99 -11.64
N GLY A 154 -5.94 22.16 -11.95
CA GLY A 154 -5.92 20.73 -11.63
C GLY A 154 -5.10 20.36 -10.40
N THR A 155 -4.52 21.34 -9.72
CA THR A 155 -3.62 21.16 -8.57
C THR A 155 -3.95 22.12 -7.44
N ASN A 156 -3.58 21.77 -6.21
CA ASN A 156 -3.66 22.71 -5.09
C ASN A 156 -2.56 23.77 -5.19
N GLN A 157 -2.95 25.05 -5.24
CA GLN A 157 -2.03 26.18 -5.43
C GLN A 157 -1.17 26.51 -4.21
N THR A 158 -1.51 25.99 -3.03
CA THR A 158 -0.87 26.41 -1.76
C THR A 158 -0.16 25.28 -1.02
N THR A 159 -0.50 24.03 -1.34
CA THR A 159 0.01 22.86 -0.63
C THR A 159 0.43 21.76 -1.60
N TYR A 160 -0.32 20.66 -1.65
CA TYR A 160 -0.09 19.47 -2.43
C TYR A 160 -1.38 18.67 -2.55
N ASP A 161 -1.42 17.75 -3.50
CA ASP A 161 -2.47 16.74 -3.61
C ASP A 161 -1.89 15.37 -3.27
N LEU A 162 -2.57 14.61 -2.40
CA LEU A 162 -2.21 13.25 -2.02
C LEU A 162 -3.44 12.34 -2.16
N TRP A 163 -3.31 11.27 -2.95
CA TRP A 163 -4.40 10.33 -3.18
C TRP A 163 -3.95 8.88 -3.34
N SER A 164 -4.92 7.97 -3.24
CA SER A 164 -4.77 6.55 -3.58
C SER A 164 -6.00 6.09 -4.36
N TYR A 165 -5.80 5.18 -5.32
CA TYR A 165 -6.88 4.60 -6.13
C TYR A 165 -7.63 3.46 -5.42
N GLY A 166 -7.24 3.08 -4.19
CA GLY A 166 -7.79 1.96 -3.44
C GLY A 166 -7.92 0.60 -4.15
N THR A 167 -9.14 0.09 -4.32
CA THR A 167 -9.36 -1.23 -4.91
C THR A 167 -9.29 -1.25 -6.44
N ASP A 168 -9.13 -0.09 -7.08
CA ASP A 168 -9.28 0.08 -8.53
C ASP A 168 -7.94 -0.13 -9.26
N LYS A 169 -7.72 -1.36 -9.77
CA LYS A 169 -6.44 -1.81 -10.34
C LYS A 169 -6.16 -1.35 -11.78
N GLU A 170 -7.15 -0.82 -12.50
CA GLU A 170 -7.02 -0.50 -13.94
C GLU A 170 -6.82 1.00 -14.22
N ARG A 171 -6.60 1.81 -13.20
CA ARG A 171 -6.86 3.25 -13.27
C ARG A 171 -5.61 4.10 -13.47
N ASN A 172 -5.57 4.82 -14.59
CA ASN A 172 -4.61 5.86 -14.94
C ASN A 172 -5.39 7.12 -15.41
N LYS A 173 -4.81 8.33 -15.33
CA LYS A 173 -5.48 9.66 -15.43
C LYS A 173 -6.23 9.92 -16.77
N THR A 174 -6.13 9.05 -17.77
CA THR A 174 -6.91 9.08 -19.01
C THR A 174 -8.36 8.58 -18.87
N ASN A 175 -8.70 7.90 -17.77
CA ASN A 175 -10.06 7.41 -17.53
C ASN A 175 -10.86 8.40 -16.65
N LYS A 176 -11.52 9.37 -17.30
CA LYS A 176 -12.27 10.50 -16.69
C LYS A 176 -13.58 10.12 -15.98
N THR A 177 -13.93 8.84 -15.89
CA THR A 177 -15.21 8.36 -15.33
C THR A 177 -15.13 7.88 -13.88
N SER A 178 -13.95 7.97 -13.27
CA SER A 178 -13.70 7.38 -11.95
C SER A 178 -13.19 8.47 -11.01
N GLU A 179 -13.88 8.67 -9.89
CA GLU A 179 -13.50 9.62 -8.83
C GLU A 179 -12.53 8.95 -7.84
N PRO A 180 -11.45 9.60 -7.37
CA PRO A 180 -10.51 8.97 -6.44
C PRO A 180 -11.25 8.64 -5.14
N LYS A 181 -11.11 7.40 -4.64
CA LYS A 181 -11.85 6.96 -3.44
C LYS A 181 -11.42 7.72 -2.19
N TRP A 182 -10.14 8.12 -2.12
CA TRP A 182 -9.62 8.99 -1.07
C TRP A 182 -8.83 10.11 -1.71
N ILE A 183 -9.48 11.26 -1.79
CA ILE A 183 -8.85 12.55 -2.06
C ILE A 183 -8.68 13.23 -0.71
N LYS A 184 -7.46 13.63 -0.36
CA LYS A 184 -7.23 14.61 0.70
C LYS A 184 -6.57 15.83 0.08
N ASN A 185 -7.41 16.74 -0.41
CA ASN A 185 -7.00 18.07 -0.84
C ASN A 185 -7.15 18.99 0.39
N TRP A 186 -6.06 19.49 0.93
CA TRP A 186 -6.07 20.69 1.76
C TRP A 186 -4.79 21.46 1.50
#